data_AF-A0A9D6ZZ58-F1
#
_entry.id   AF-A0A9D6ZZ58-F1
#
_cell.length_a   1.000
_cell.length_b   1.000
_cell.length_c   1.000
_cell.angle_alpha   90.00
_cell.angle_beta   90.00
_cell.angle_gamma   90.00
#
_symmetry.space_group_name_H-M   'P 1'
#
loop_
_entity.id
_entity.type
_entity.pdbx_description
1 polymer ?
#
loop_
_entity_poly.entity_id
_entity_poly.type
_entity_poly.pdbx_seq_one_letter_code
_entity_poly.pdbx_strand_id
1 'polypeptide(L)' 'LPAYAPNLNLIERLWKFMKKHIKRNRFYATFEQFVTAIQSFFASLSAYADALATLMVENFEILTCG' A
#
# COMPACT_ATOMS: atom_id res chain seq x y z
N LEU A 1 17.55 -7.47 -7.24
CA LEU A 1 16.79 -6.20 -7.12
C LEU A 1 17.76 -5.13 -6.62
N PRO A 2 17.95 -4.00 -7.33
CA PRO A 2 18.78 -2.93 -6.79
C PRO A 2 18.16 -2.43 -5.48
N ALA A 3 19.00 -2.13 -4.50
CA ALA A 3 18.61 -1.99 -3.09
C ALA A 3 17.72 -0.77 -2.78
N TYR A 4 17.45 0.11 -3.74
CA TYR A 4 16.70 1.33 -3.50
C TYR A 4 16.07 1.82 -4.81
N ALA A 5 14.90 1.28 -5.14
CA ALA A 5 14.09 1.79 -6.25
C ALA A 5 12.86 2.52 -5.66
N PRO A 6 13.01 3.78 -5.20
CA PRO A 6 11.96 4.52 -4.50
C PRO A 6 10.68 4.70 -5.34
N ASN A 7 10.81 4.64 -6.67
CA ASN A 7 9.72 4.73 -7.62
C ASN A 7 9.13 3.37 -8.06
N LEU A 8 9.77 2.25 -7.72
CA LEU A 8 9.36 0.89 -8.13
C LEU A 8 8.62 0.12 -7.03
N ASN A 9 8.52 0.68 -5.82
CA ASN A 9 7.97 -0.03 -4.69
C ASN A 9 6.46 0.24 -4.56
N LEU A 10 5.70 -0.19 -5.56
CA LEU A 10 4.23 -0.19 -5.55
C LEU A 10 3.69 -0.83 -4.26
N ILE A 11 4.35 -1.90 -3.80
CA ILE A 11 3.98 -2.58 -2.55
C ILE A 11 4.19 -1.70 -1.32
N GLU A 12 5.24 -0.85 -1.27
CA GLU A 12 5.40 0.11 -0.17
C GLU A 12 4.37 1.24 -0.24
N ARG A 13 3.99 1.69 -1.44
CA ARG A 13 2.93 2.68 -1.62
C ARG A 13 1.60 2.14 -1.11
N LEU A 14 1.25 0.92 -1.50
CA LEU A 14 0.08 0.21 -0.99
C LEU A 14 0.17 0.01 0.53
N TRP A 15 1.33 -0.38 1.05
CA TRP A 15 1.55 -0.56 2.49
C TRP A 15 1.40 0.75 3.28
N LYS A 16 1.88 1.88 2.74
CA LYS A 16 1.66 3.22 3.33
C LYS A 16 0.18 3.60 3.32
N PHE A 17 -0.52 3.36 2.21
CA PHE A 17 -1.96 3.62 2.09
C PHE A 17 -2.77 2.79 3.10
N MET A 18 -2.50 1.48 3.15
CA MET A 18 -3.10 0.56 4.12
C MET A 18 -2.84 1.02 5.56
N LYS A 19 -1.58 1.34 5.92
CA LYS A 19 -1.24 1.83 7.26
C LYS A 19 -2.00 3.10 7.63
N LYS A 20 -2.23 4.01 6.68
CA LYS A 20 -3.01 5.24 6.92
C LYS A 20 -4.47 4.93 7.26
N HIS A 21 -5.09 3.96 6.61
CA HIS A 21 -6.46 3.52 6.91
C HIS A 21 -6.56 2.71 8.20
N ILE A 22 -5.61 1.80 8.44
CA ILE A 22 -5.61 0.90 9.60
C ILE A 22 -5.25 1.64 10.90
N LYS A 23 -4.23 2.52 10.90
CA LYS A 23 -3.80 3.25 12.11
C LYS A 23 -4.78 4.32 12.56
N ARG A 24 -5.45 4.99 11.61
CA ARG A 24 -6.27 6.17 11.92
C ARG A 24 -7.55 5.82 12.67
N ASN A 25 -7.96 4.53 12.68
CA ASN A 25 -9.27 4.13 13.16
C ASN A 25 -9.28 3.05 14.25
N ARG A 26 -8.13 2.48 14.66
CA ARG A 26 -8.12 1.45 15.72
C ARG A 26 -6.74 1.15 16.28
N PHE A 27 -6.70 0.91 17.58
CA PHE A 27 -5.64 0.17 18.25
C PHE A 27 -5.98 -1.32 18.25
N TYR A 28 -5.01 -2.17 17.93
CA TYR A 28 -5.18 -3.63 17.92
C TYR A 28 -4.41 -4.20 19.11
N ALA A 29 -5.12 -4.79 20.06
CA ALA A 29 -4.52 -5.31 21.29
C ALA A 29 -3.82 -6.66 21.07
N THR A 30 -4.22 -7.41 20.03
CA THR A 30 -3.65 -8.72 19.70
C THR A 30 -3.26 -8.81 18.24
N PHE A 31 -2.34 -9.73 17.94
CA PHE A 31 -1.91 -10.00 16.56
C PHE A 31 -3.07 -10.48 15.67
N GLU A 32 -3.96 -11.32 16.19
CA GLU A 32 -5.16 -11.78 15.46
C GLU A 32 -6.09 -10.63 15.06
N GLN A 33 -6.29 -9.65 15.95
CA GLN A 33 -7.09 -8.47 15.63
C GLN A 33 -6.45 -7.65 14.51
N PHE A 34 -5.11 -7.55 14.50
CA PHE A 34 -4.37 -6.87 13.45
C PHE A 34 -4.50 -7.58 12.10
N VAL A 35 -4.34 -8.92 12.08
CA VAL A 35 -4.52 -9.73 10.86
C VAL A 35 -5.95 -9.63 10.33
N THR A 36 -6.94 -9.73 11.21
CA THR A 36 -8.36 -9.60 10.85
C THR A 36 -8.66 -8.24 10.23
N ALA A 37 -8.07 -7.17 10.76
CA ALA A 37 -8.24 -5.82 10.21
C ALA A 37 -7.59 -5.65 8.84
N ILE A 38 -6.42 -6.25 8.63
CA ILE A 38 -5.77 -6.29 7.31
C ILE A 38 -6.66 -7.04 6.31
N GLN A 39 -7.15 -8.23 6.68
CA GLN A 39 -8.06 -9.00 5.81
C GLN A 39 -9.33 -8.22 5.49
N SER A 40 -9.94 -7.58 6.48
CA SER A 40 -11.13 -6.74 6.31
C SER A 40 -10.84 -5.54 5.39
N PHE A 41 -9.68 -4.91 5.53
CA PHE A 41 -9.24 -3.85 4.63
C PHE A 41 -9.16 -4.33 3.18
N PHE A 42 -8.52 -5.48 2.94
CA PHE A 42 -8.42 -6.07 1.59
C PHE A 42 -9.77 -6.56 1.04
N ALA A 43 -10.70 -7.01 1.89
CA ALA A 43 -12.06 -7.33 1.47
C ALA A 43 -12.83 -6.08 1.01
N SER A 44 -12.56 -4.91 1.60
CA SER A 44 -13.12 -3.61 1.22
C SER A 44 -12.32 -2.87 0.14
N LEU A 45 -11.30 -3.49 -0.44
CA LEU A 45 -10.36 -2.82 -1.34
C LEU A 45 -11.03 -2.26 -2.60
N SER A 46 -12.12 -2.89 -3.06
CA SER A 46 -12.94 -2.42 -4.18
C SER A 46 -13.53 -1.03 -3.96
N ALA A 47 -13.84 -0.66 -2.70
CA ALA A 47 -14.32 0.68 -2.38
C ALA A 47 -13.23 1.76 -2.53
N TYR A 48 -11.96 1.36 -2.55
CA TYR A 48 -10.81 2.25 -2.74
C TYR A 48 -10.23 2.15 -4.16
N ALA A 49 -10.93 1.50 -5.11
CA ALA A 49 -10.42 1.25 -6.45
C ALA A 49 -9.95 2.53 -7.17
N ASP A 50 -10.69 3.63 -7.04
CA ASP A 50 -10.35 4.93 -7.66
C ASP A 50 -9.08 5.57 -7.04
N ALA A 51 -8.99 5.52 -5.71
CA ALA A 51 -7.82 5.98 -4.97
C ALA A 51 -6.58 5.12 -5.27
N LEU A 52 -6.77 3.81 -5.40
CA LEU A 52 -5.71 2.86 -5.74
C LEU A 52 -5.25 3.01 -7.19
N ALA A 53 -6.15 3.28 -8.13
CA ALA A 53 -5.82 3.55 -9.53
C ALA A 53 -4.86 4.74 -9.65
N THR A 54 -5.07 5.78 -8.85
CA THR A 54 -4.17 6.94 -8.78
C THR A 54 -2.85 6.62 -8.05
N LEU A 55 -2.91 5.78 -7.02
CA LEU A 55 -1.75 5.44 -6.17
C LEU A 55 -0.79 4.42 -6.83
N MET A 56 -1.33 3.58 -7.70
CA MET A 56 -0.63 2.58 -8.48
C MET A 56 -0.13 3.09 -9.84
N VAL A 57 -0.22 4.39 -10.12
CA VAL A 57 0.40 4.96 -11.32
C VAL A 57 1.92 4.87 -11.21
N GLU A 58 2.51 4.13 -12.13
CA GLU A 58 3.96 3.95 -12.23
C GLU A 58 4.56 5.10 -13.03
N ASN A 59 5.14 6.10 -12.34
CA ASN A 59 6.15 6.97 -12.93
C ASN A 59 7.48 6.20 -12.94
N PHE A 60 7.61 5.29 -13.89
CA PHE A 60 8.90 4.67 -14.15
C PHE A 60 9.81 5.70 -14.80
N GLU A 61 10.80 6.18 -14.04
CA GLU A 61 11.93 6.87 -14.65
C GLU A 61 12.71 5.84 -15.47
N ILE A 62 12.57 5.92 -16.80
CA ILE A 62 13.40 5.16 -17.72
C ILE A 62 14.80 5.76 -17.63
N LEU A 63 15.71 5.09 -16.92
CA LEU A 63 17.12 5.44 -16.94
C LEU A 63 17.68 5.08 -18.30
N THR A 64 17.70 6.05 -19.23
CA THR A 64 18.47 5.90 -20.47
C THR A 64 19.95 6.03 -20.12
N CYS A 65 20.66 4.90 -20.06
CA CYS A 65 22.13 4.92 -20.06
C CYS A 65 22.59 5.37 -21.46
N GLY A 66 23.30 6.49 -21.51
CA GLY A 66 24.09 6.92 -22.67
C GLY A 66 25.47 6.31 -22.68
#